data_AF-A0A1V4YZ13-F1
#
_entry.id   AF-A0A1V4YZ13-F1
#
_cell.length_a   1.000
_cell.length_b   1.000
_cell.length_c   1.000
_cell.angle_alpha   90.00
_cell.angle_beta   90.00
_cell.angle_gamma   90.00
#
_symmetry.space_group_name_H-M   'P 1'
#
loop_
_entity.id
_entity.type
_entity.pdbx_description
1 polymer ?
#
loop_
_entity_poly.entity_id
_entity_poly.type
_entity_poly.pdbx_seq_one_letter_code
_entity_poly.pdbx_strand_id
1 'polypeptide(L)'
;MNANQNASQLGIIKASMWLGYLLVLAIGAVLVYFEPADGNASLTVLFVVTIFTANFFAYIGLDKKTPDERARKIGTVAATYSWFVTLCAMCFVYIWAVAFSFPMSMARFLGIMLIVMVVTMAGFNAYLGRKGDIE
;
A
#
# COMPACT_ATOMS: atom_id res chain seq x y z
N MET A 1 -31.95 -3.63 -12.32
CA MET A 1 -30.62 -3.01 -12.53
C MET A 1 -29.85 -3.89 -13.50
N ASN A 2 -29.36 -3.34 -14.61
CA ASN A 2 -28.83 -4.11 -15.75
C ASN A 2 -27.46 -4.74 -15.43
N ALA A 3 -27.32 -6.05 -15.65
CA ALA A 3 -26.07 -6.79 -15.46
C ALA A 3 -24.88 -6.19 -16.21
N ASN A 4 -25.14 -5.52 -17.35
CA ASN A 4 -24.12 -4.86 -18.17
C ASN A 4 -23.53 -3.60 -17.51
N GLN A 5 -24.33 -2.85 -16.75
CA GLN A 5 -23.84 -1.69 -15.99
C GLN A 5 -22.98 -2.11 -14.79
N ASN A 6 -23.28 -3.27 -14.19
CA ASN A 6 -22.47 -3.80 -13.09
C ASN A 6 -21.09 -4.27 -13.56
N ALA A 7 -21.01 -4.90 -14.74
CA ALA A 7 -19.74 -5.36 -15.31
C ALA A 7 -18.81 -4.19 -15.69
N SER A 8 -19.35 -3.12 -16.29
CA SER A 8 -18.56 -1.93 -16.62
C SER A 8 -18.08 -1.18 -15.38
N GLN A 9 -18.93 -1.05 -14.36
CA GLN A 9 -18.57 -0.47 -13.06
C GLN A 9 -17.42 -1.28 -12.42
N LEU A 10 -17.52 -2.61 -12.39
CA LEU A 10 -16.48 -3.48 -11.84
C LEU A 10 -15.13 -3.35 -12.59
N GLY A 11 -15.17 -3.18 -13.91
CA GLY A 11 -13.97 -2.99 -14.75
C GLY A 11 -13.27 -1.67 -14.48
N ILE A 12 -14.01 -0.56 -14.42
CA ILE A 12 -13.49 0.77 -14.08
C ILE A 12 -12.87 0.77 -12.69
N ILE A 13 -13.55 0.13 -11.74
CA ILE A 13 -13.09 -0.02 -10.37
C ILE A 13 -11.74 -0.78 -10.33
N LYS A 14 -11.65 -1.94 -10.97
CA LYS A 14 -10.38 -2.70 -11.04
C LYS A 14 -9.25 -1.88 -11.68
N ALA A 15 -9.54 -1.13 -12.74
CA ALA A 15 -8.56 -0.26 -13.39
C ALA A 15 -8.06 0.85 -12.45
N SER A 16 -8.96 1.49 -11.69
CA SER A 16 -8.57 2.50 -10.71
C SER A 16 -7.70 1.94 -9.57
N MET A 17 -7.92 0.68 -9.17
CA MET A 17 -7.09 0.02 -8.16
C MET A 17 -5.66 -0.20 -8.65
N TRP A 18 -5.51 -0.75 -9.86
CA TRP A 18 -4.20 -0.95 -10.47
C TRP A 18 -3.46 0.37 -10.66
N LEU A 19 -4.19 1.42 -11.03
CA LEU A 19 -3.63 2.76 -11.15
C LEU A 19 -3.15 3.30 -9.80
N GLY A 20 -3.93 3.13 -8.73
CA GLY A 20 -3.50 3.50 -7.37
C GLY A 20 -2.24 2.75 -6.92
N TYR A 21 -2.15 1.44 -7.18
CA TYR A 21 -0.97 0.62 -6.86
C TYR A 21 0.28 1.13 -7.57
N LEU A 22 0.20 1.33 -8.89
CA LEU A 22 1.31 1.83 -9.69
C LEU A 22 1.73 3.23 -9.27
N LEU A 23 0.77 4.07 -8.90
CA LEU A 23 1.04 5.43 -8.48
C LEU A 23 1.77 5.48 -7.13
N VAL A 24 1.38 4.67 -6.14
CA VAL A 24 2.10 4.64 -4.85
C VAL A 24 3.52 4.08 -5.03
N LEU A 25 3.70 3.06 -5.89
CA LEU A 25 5.03 2.58 -6.23
C LEU A 25 5.88 3.63 -6.95
N ALA A 26 5.30 4.37 -7.90
CA ALA A 26 5.99 5.44 -8.60
C ALA A 26 6.41 6.57 -7.63
N ILE A 27 5.52 6.96 -6.71
CA ILE A 27 5.85 7.95 -5.67
C ILE A 27 6.96 7.44 -4.76
N GLY A 28 6.88 6.18 -4.30
CA GLY A 28 7.93 5.57 -3.50
C GLY A 28 9.29 5.60 -4.21
N ALA A 29 9.31 5.26 -5.50
CA ALA A 29 10.53 5.29 -6.31
C ALA A 29 11.09 6.71 -6.48
N VAL A 30 10.21 7.70 -6.72
CA VAL A 30 10.60 9.12 -6.81
C VAL A 30 11.25 9.57 -5.50
N LEU A 31 10.70 9.19 -4.35
CA LEU A 31 11.26 9.59 -3.05
C LEU A 31 12.64 8.98 -2.78
N VAL A 32 12.83 7.72 -3.19
CA VAL A 32 14.12 7.03 -3.05
C VAL A 32 15.21 7.65 -3.94
N TYR A 33 14.83 8.10 -5.14
CA TYR A 33 15.77 8.59 -6.14
C TYR A 33 16.04 10.09 -6.02
N PHE A 34 15.01 10.92 -5.88
CA PHE A 34 15.13 12.38 -5.88
C PHE A 34 15.44 12.96 -4.50
N GLU A 35 15.20 12.22 -3.42
CA GLU A 35 15.51 12.62 -2.03
C GLU A 35 15.24 14.11 -1.74
N PRO A 36 14.01 14.61 -1.91
CA PRO A 36 13.74 16.03 -1.75
C PRO A 36 14.14 16.50 -0.35
N ALA A 37 15.09 17.45 -0.30
CA ALA A 37 15.67 17.98 0.93
C ALA A 37 14.72 18.93 1.69
N ASP A 38 13.69 19.44 1.01
CA ASP A 38 12.76 20.42 1.56
C ASP A 38 11.68 19.77 2.44
N GLY A 39 11.52 20.27 3.66
CA GLY A 39 10.49 19.80 4.61
C GLY A 39 9.05 19.89 4.05
N ASN A 40 8.79 20.84 3.16
CA ASN A 40 7.51 20.99 2.48
C ASN A 40 7.20 19.83 1.52
N ALA A 41 8.22 19.31 0.83
CA ALA A 41 8.05 18.15 -0.06
C ALA A 41 7.74 16.88 0.74
N SER A 42 8.36 16.72 1.91
CA SER A 42 8.07 15.61 2.83
C SER A 42 6.62 15.67 3.35
N LEU A 43 6.10 16.87 3.65
CA LEU A 43 4.70 17.07 4.03
C LEU A 43 3.73 16.74 2.89
N THR A 44 4.00 17.20 1.66
CA THR A 44 3.17 16.87 0.50
C THR A 44 3.09 15.37 0.29
N VAL A 45 4.21 14.67 0.44
CA VAL A 45 4.28 13.21 0.34
C VAL A 45 3.44 12.54 1.42
N LEU A 46 3.55 12.97 2.68
CA LEU A 46 2.74 12.44 3.78
C LEU A 46 1.24 12.66 3.53
N PHE A 47 0.85 13.81 2.98
CA PHE A 47 -0.54 14.08 2.60
C PHE A 47 -1.02 13.14 1.50
N VAL A 48 -0.23 12.95 0.44
CA VAL A 48 -0.57 12.03 -0.65
C VAL A 48 -0.69 10.60 -0.13
N VAL A 49 0.27 10.14 0.68
CA VAL A 49 0.23 8.82 1.31
C VAL A 49 -1.00 8.65 2.20
N THR A 50 -1.35 9.65 3.00
CA THR A 50 -2.51 9.59 3.90
C THR A 50 -3.82 9.51 3.12
N ILE A 51 -3.98 10.34 2.08
CA ILE A 51 -5.17 10.32 1.22
C ILE A 51 -5.29 8.99 0.48
N PHE A 52 -4.19 8.48 -0.08
CA PHE A 52 -4.21 7.21 -0.80
C PHE A 52 -4.43 6.02 0.13
N THR A 53 -3.80 6.01 1.31
CA THR A 53 -3.98 4.96 2.32
C THR A 53 -5.41 4.97 2.85
N ALA A 54 -5.98 6.15 3.12
CA ALA A 54 -7.38 6.28 3.55
C ALA A 54 -8.37 5.80 2.48
N ASN A 55 -8.16 6.17 1.20
CA ASN A 55 -8.97 5.68 0.09
C ASN A 55 -8.83 4.17 -0.09
N PHE A 56 -7.63 3.64 0.12
CA PHE A 56 -7.35 2.23 0.02
C PHE A 56 -8.00 1.41 1.16
N PHE A 57 -7.96 1.89 2.41
CA PHE A 57 -8.68 1.27 3.52
C PHE A 57 -10.20 1.37 3.37
N ALA A 58 -10.70 2.54 2.92
CA ALA A 58 -12.12 2.72 2.59
C ALA A 58 -12.59 1.67 1.57
N TYR A 59 -11.75 1.45 0.55
CA TYR A 59 -12.05 0.57 -0.57
C TYR A 59 -11.84 -0.93 -0.28
N ILE A 60 -10.85 -1.31 0.53
CA ILE A 60 -10.58 -2.73 0.87
C ILE A 60 -11.60 -3.33 1.84
N GLY A 61 -12.38 -2.54 2.57
CA GLY A 61 -13.38 -3.16 3.44
C GLY A 61 -14.28 -2.26 4.27
N LEU A 62 -14.29 -0.95 4.03
CA LEU A 62 -15.06 -0.02 4.88
C LEU A 62 -16.37 0.44 4.23
N ASP A 63 -16.53 0.32 2.91
CA ASP A 63 -17.81 0.63 2.26
C ASP A 63 -18.52 -0.60 1.67
N LYS A 64 -19.82 -0.66 1.95
CA LYS A 64 -20.67 -1.85 1.94
C LYS A 64 -20.96 -2.38 0.53
N LYS A 65 -21.16 -3.71 0.46
CA LYS A 65 -21.59 -4.57 -0.68
C LYS A 65 -20.50 -5.26 -1.52
N THR A 66 -19.43 -5.76 -0.91
CA THR A 66 -18.80 -6.99 -1.45
C THR A 66 -19.69 -8.19 -1.06
N PRO A 67 -20.16 -9.02 -2.00
CA PRO A 67 -20.94 -10.23 -1.68
C PRO A 67 -20.15 -11.24 -0.83
N ASP A 68 -18.82 -11.18 -0.90
CA ASP A 68 -17.93 -12.15 -0.27
C ASP A 68 -17.24 -11.57 0.96
N GLU A 69 -17.74 -11.92 2.15
CA GLU A 69 -17.10 -11.65 3.44
C GLU A 69 -15.62 -12.11 3.46
N ARG A 70 -15.32 -13.19 2.71
CA ARG A 70 -13.98 -13.74 2.51
C ARG A 70 -13.00 -12.72 1.92
N ALA A 71 -13.40 -11.97 0.89
CA ALA A 71 -12.53 -10.96 0.28
C ALA A 71 -12.19 -9.83 1.26
N ARG A 72 -13.16 -9.44 2.11
CA ARG A 72 -12.95 -8.45 3.16
C ARG A 72 -11.99 -8.96 4.23
N LYS A 73 -12.16 -10.20 4.71
CA LYS A 73 -11.24 -10.83 5.67
C LYS A 73 -9.82 -10.89 5.09
N ILE A 74 -9.66 -11.35 3.85
CA ILE A 74 -8.36 -11.38 3.15
C ILE A 74 -7.71 -9.99 3.12
N GLY A 75 -8.48 -8.98 2.72
CA GLY A 75 -7.99 -7.60 2.62
C GLY A 75 -7.50 -7.03 3.95
N THR A 76 -8.30 -7.17 5.01
CA THR A 76 -7.94 -6.69 6.36
C THR A 76 -6.75 -7.45 6.93
N VAL A 77 -6.70 -8.76 6.75
CA VAL A 77 -5.59 -9.61 7.21
C VAL A 77 -4.31 -9.27 6.45
N ALA A 78 -4.37 -9.16 5.12
CA ALA A 78 -3.23 -8.73 4.29
C ALA A 78 -2.72 -7.34 4.69
N ALA A 79 -3.62 -6.38 4.97
CA ALA A 79 -3.25 -5.05 5.45
C ALA A 79 -2.52 -5.13 6.79
N THR A 80 -3.04 -5.91 7.74
CA THR A 80 -2.45 -6.06 9.07
C THR A 80 -1.06 -6.68 9.02
N TYR A 81 -0.89 -7.77 8.24
CA TYR A 81 0.43 -8.39 8.06
C TYR A 81 1.39 -7.47 7.29
N SER A 82 0.93 -6.72 6.30
CA SER A 82 1.77 -5.75 5.59
C SER A 82 2.31 -4.66 6.51
N TRP A 83 1.48 -4.19 7.46
CA TRP A 83 1.90 -3.20 8.45
C TRP A 83 2.96 -3.76 9.39
N PHE A 84 2.75 -4.98 9.88
CA PHE A 84 3.75 -5.66 10.71
C PHE A 84 5.09 -5.82 9.98
N VAL A 85 5.08 -6.28 8.72
CA VAL A 85 6.29 -6.39 7.91
C VAL A 85 6.94 -5.02 7.69
N THR A 86 6.15 -3.98 7.47
CA THR A 86 6.65 -2.60 7.29
C THR A 86 7.35 -2.11 8.55
N LEU A 87 6.80 -2.36 9.74
CA LEU A 87 7.46 -2.03 11.02
C LEU A 87 8.78 -2.78 11.20
N CYS A 88 8.80 -4.09 10.90
CA CYS A 88 10.03 -4.87 10.94
C CYS A 88 11.08 -4.33 9.96
N ALA A 89 10.68 -4.00 8.73
CA ALA A 89 11.56 -3.41 7.73
C ALA A 89 12.06 -2.03 8.15
N MET A 90 11.22 -1.21 8.78
CA MET A 90 11.56 0.10 9.32
C MET A 90 12.68 -0.01 10.34
N CYS A 91 12.52 -0.90 11.33
CA CYS A 91 13.54 -1.17 12.34
C CYS A 91 14.82 -1.72 11.71
N PHE A 92 14.70 -2.68 10.78
CA PHE A 92 15.83 -3.28 10.10
C PHE A 92 16.64 -2.24 9.33
N VAL A 93 16.00 -1.45 8.45
CA VAL A 93 16.66 -0.42 7.65
C VAL A 93 17.32 0.62 8.56
N TYR A 94 16.64 1.05 9.63
CA TYR A 94 17.20 2.04 10.56
C TYR A 94 18.43 1.52 11.32
N ILE A 95 18.39 0.30 11.84
CA ILE A 95 19.53 -0.32 12.54
C ILE A 95 20.75 -0.38 11.62
N TRP A 96 20.56 -0.80 10.37
CA TRP A 96 21.65 -0.88 9.40
C TRP A 96 22.14 0.51 8.97
N ALA A 97 21.25 1.48 8.81
CA ALA A 97 21.65 2.86 8.51
C ALA A 97 22.56 3.44 9.61
N VAL A 98 22.23 3.20 10.89
CA VAL A 98 23.05 3.63 12.03
C VAL A 98 24.35 2.84 12.11
N ALA A 99 24.29 1.51 12.04
CA ALA A 99 25.45 0.62 12.20
C ALA A 99 26.53 0.87 11.13
N PHE A 100 26.14 1.18 9.89
CA PHE A 100 27.05 1.42 8.78
C PHE A 100 27.25 2.91 8.46
N SER A 101 26.72 3.81 9.30
CA SER A 101 26.75 5.27 9.07
C SER A 101 26.28 5.65 7.66
N PHE A 102 25.27 4.95 7.15
CA PHE A 102 24.76 5.17 5.81
C PHE A 102 23.93 6.47 5.80
N PRO A 103 24.30 7.49 5.02
CA PRO A 103 23.53 8.72 4.96
C PRO A 103 22.18 8.42 4.31
N MET A 104 21.13 8.36 5.12
CA MET A 104 19.77 8.09 4.66
C MET A 104 18.88 9.29 4.94
N SER A 105 18.39 9.91 3.87
CA SER A 105 17.38 10.97 4.01
C SER A 105 16.06 10.39 4.49
N MET A 106 15.28 11.21 5.20
CA MET A 106 13.92 10.85 5.62
C MET A 106 13.03 10.51 4.42
N ALA A 107 13.19 11.22 3.30
CA ALA A 107 12.44 10.96 2.08
C ALA A 107 12.76 9.56 1.50
N ARG A 108 14.04 9.20 1.40
CA ARG A 108 14.45 7.86 0.96
C ARG A 108 13.91 6.77 1.89
N PHE A 109 13.99 6.98 3.19
CA PHE A 109 13.48 6.05 4.19
C PHE A 109 11.98 5.80 4.02
N LEU A 110 11.18 6.86 3.94
CA LEU A 110 9.74 6.77 3.71
C LEU A 110 9.41 6.12 2.37
N GLY A 111 10.16 6.44 1.30
CA GLY A 111 10.00 5.82 -0.01
C GLY A 111 10.21 4.31 0.01
N ILE A 112 11.26 3.83 0.71
CA ILE A 112 11.50 2.39 0.90
C ILE A 112 10.34 1.75 1.66
N MET A 113 9.86 2.38 2.74
CA MET A 113 8.76 1.83 3.55
C MET A 113 7.46 1.72 2.76
N LEU A 114 7.12 2.72 1.93
CA LEU A 114 5.95 2.67 1.06
C LEU A 114 6.01 1.52 0.06
N ILE A 115 7.16 1.32 -0.56
CA ILE A 115 7.36 0.20 -1.50
C ILE A 115 7.21 -1.13 -0.76
N VAL A 116 7.86 -1.29 0.40
CA VAL A 116 7.75 -2.51 1.21
C VAL A 116 6.30 -2.79 1.59
N MET A 117 5.56 -1.79 2.08
CA MET A 117 4.18 -1.92 2.49
C MET A 117 3.29 -2.40 1.32
N VAL A 118 3.41 -1.75 0.17
CA VAL A 118 2.58 -2.03 -1.01
C VAL A 118 2.91 -3.40 -1.62
N VAL A 119 4.19 -3.75 -1.71
CA VAL A 119 4.64 -5.05 -2.23
C VAL A 119 4.22 -6.18 -1.31
N THR A 120 4.43 -6.03 0.00
CA THR A 120 4.06 -7.06 0.98
C THR A 120 2.55 -7.25 1.06
N MET A 121 1.79 -6.17 0.98
CA MET A 121 0.33 -6.27 0.95
C MET A 121 -0.18 -6.98 -0.30
N ALA A 122 0.35 -6.66 -1.48
CA ALA A 122 0.01 -7.38 -2.71
C ALA A 122 0.40 -8.86 -2.61
N GLY A 123 1.56 -9.16 -2.04
CA GLY A 123 2.02 -10.52 -1.78
C GLY A 123 1.08 -11.30 -0.86
N PHE A 124 0.72 -10.73 0.29
CA PHE A 124 -0.22 -11.36 1.23
C PHE A 124 -1.60 -11.53 0.62
N ASN A 125 -2.11 -10.52 -0.11
CA ASN A 125 -3.41 -10.61 -0.77
C ASN A 125 -3.43 -11.72 -1.84
N ALA A 126 -2.37 -11.85 -2.64
CA ALA A 126 -2.23 -12.92 -3.62
C ALA A 126 -2.06 -14.31 -2.96
N TYR A 127 -1.31 -14.40 -1.87
CA TYR A 127 -1.10 -15.65 -1.13
C TYR A 127 -2.38 -16.14 -0.45
N LEU A 128 -3.06 -15.26 0.30
CA LEU A 128 -4.30 -15.54 0.99
C LEU A 128 -5.45 -15.76 0.01
N GLY A 129 -5.48 -15.05 -1.12
CA GLY A 129 -6.44 -15.30 -2.20
C GLY A 129 -6.32 -16.69 -2.83
N ARG A 130 -5.10 -17.24 -2.90
CA ARG A 130 -4.82 -18.61 -3.37
C ARG A 130 -5.13 -19.69 -2.34
N LYS A 131 -5.07 -19.37 -1.04
CA LYS A 131 -5.52 -20.28 0.01
C LYS A 131 -7.05 -20.27 0.05
N GLY A 132 -7.64 -21.35 -0.45
CA GLY A 132 -9.09 -21.51 -0.61
C GLY A 132 -9.88 -21.38 0.70
N ASP A 133 -9.24 -21.66 1.84
CA ASP A 133 -9.84 -21.56 3.16
C ASP A 133 -9.13 -20.51 4.01
N ILE A 134 -9.88 -19.48 4.38
CA ILE A 134 -9.55 -18.58 5.48
C ILE A 134 -10.79 -18.59 6.35
N GLU A 135 -10.82 -19.53 7.29
CA GLU A 135 -11.81 -19.56 8.37
C GLU A 135 -11.77 -18.23 9.16
#